data_AF-A0A150UQ54-F1
#
_entry.id   AF-A0A150UQ54-F1
#
_cell.length_a   1.000
_cell.length_b   1.000
_cell.length_c   1.000
_cell.angle_alpha   90.00
_cell.angle_beta   90.00
_cell.angle_gamma   90.00
#
_symmetry.space_group_name_H-M   'P 1'
#
loop_
_entity.id
_entity.type
_entity.pdbx_description
1 polymer ?
#
loop_
_entity_poly.entity_id
_entity_poly.type
_entity_poly.pdbx_seq_one_letter_code
_entity_poly.pdbx_strand_id
1 'polypeptide(L)'
;GLEPVGVPYWLTSKERRQNQRAGIVIVAFKSEKEANTTPRTSQCSRRLGFGHRDIKCRKAFKCRLCAEEHSSKQHKCGAYRSTELCQYIKARCFNCSGKHTADSKDYETYLTIRNVRKES
;
A
#
# COMPACT_ATOMS: atom_id res chain seq x y z
N GLY A 1 -16.18 -8.24 12.66
CA GLY A 1 -14.76 -7.87 12.83
C GLY A 1 -13.91 -9.11 12.63
N LEU A 2 -12.59 -9.01 12.81
CA LEU A 2 -11.74 -10.20 12.94
C LEU A 2 -11.78 -10.64 14.42
N GLU A 3 -12.02 -11.93 14.67
CA GLU A 3 -12.07 -12.47 16.03
C GLU A 3 -10.71 -13.05 16.43
N PRO A 4 -10.15 -12.73 17.61
CA PRO A 4 -8.90 -13.32 18.07
C PRO A 4 -9.03 -14.84 18.23
N VAL A 5 -8.16 -15.61 17.57
CA VAL A 5 -8.11 -17.08 17.69
C VAL A 5 -7.40 -17.52 18.98
N GLY A 6 -6.83 -16.59 19.74
CA GLY A 6 -6.15 -16.85 21.01
C GLY A 6 -5.77 -15.58 21.75
N VAL A 7 -5.12 -15.74 22.90
CA VAL A 7 -4.64 -14.63 23.73
C VAL A 7 -3.35 -14.07 23.11
N PRO A 8 -3.29 -12.77 22.75
CA PRO A 8 -2.06 -12.16 22.26
C PRO A 8 -0.92 -12.29 23.27
N TYR A 9 0.26 -12.67 22.81
CA TYR A 9 1.46 -12.77 23.66
C TYR A 9 2.71 -12.31 22.92
N TRP A 10 3.74 -11.99 23.69
CA TRP A 10 5.01 -11.54 23.12
C TRP A 10 5.90 -12.72 22.75
N LEU A 11 6.42 -12.72 21.52
CA LEU A 11 7.37 -13.74 21.05
C LEU A 11 8.80 -13.54 21.57
N THR A 12 9.08 -12.40 22.20
CA THR A 12 10.39 -12.05 22.75
C THR A 12 10.31 -11.92 24.28
N SER A 13 11.45 -11.82 24.96
CA SER A 13 11.48 -11.47 26.39
C SER A 13 11.24 -9.96 26.59
N LYS A 14 10.79 -9.57 27.78
CA LYS A 14 10.58 -8.16 28.15
C LYS A 14 11.85 -7.32 27.97
N GLU A 15 12.97 -7.84 28.45
CA GLU A 15 14.30 -7.21 28.36
C GLU A 15 14.73 -6.97 26.91
N ARG A 16 14.50 -7.95 26.03
CA ARG A 16 14.80 -7.79 24.60
C ARG A 16 13.96 -6.71 23.94
N ARG A 17 12.69 -6.53 24.32
CA ARG A 17 11.81 -5.51 23.73
C ARG A 17 12.16 -4.10 24.15
N GLN A 18 12.64 -3.90 25.38
CA GLN A 18 12.97 -2.57 25.89
C GLN A 18 14.01 -1.85 25.04
N ASN A 19 14.91 -2.61 24.39
CA ASN A 19 16.00 -2.06 23.58
C ASN A 19 15.74 -2.15 22.05
N GLN A 20 14.57 -2.63 21.61
CA GLN A 20 14.27 -2.79 20.19
C GLN A 20 13.70 -1.51 19.56
N ARG A 21 14.34 -1.04 18.48
CA ARG A 21 13.88 0.11 17.68
C ARG A 21 12.73 -0.23 16.71
N ALA A 22 12.49 -1.51 16.47
CA ALA A 22 11.44 -2.00 15.58
C ALA A 22 10.91 -3.36 16.08
N GLY A 23 9.62 -3.61 15.84
CA GLY A 23 8.94 -4.85 16.19
C GLY A 23 8.25 -5.49 14.99
N ILE A 24 7.95 -6.79 15.11
CA ILE A 24 7.13 -7.54 14.15
C ILE A 24 5.89 -8.00 14.89
N VAL A 25 4.72 -7.80 14.28
CA VAL A 25 3.45 -8.35 14.73
C VAL A 25 3.11 -9.53 13.82
N ILE A 26 2.88 -10.71 14.40
CA ILE A 26 2.40 -11.89 13.68
C ILE A 26 0.92 -12.05 13.98
N VAL A 27 0.10 -12.03 12.93
CA VAL A 27 -1.35 -12.27 13.02
C VAL A 27 -1.65 -13.61 12.36
N ALA A 28 -2.16 -14.56 13.15
CA ALA A 28 -2.64 -15.84 12.66
C ALA A 28 -4.14 -15.76 12.36
N PHE A 29 -4.56 -16.41 11.28
CA PHE A 29 -5.96 -16.51 10.87
C PHE A 29 -6.41 -17.97 10.96
N LYS A 30 -7.68 -18.21 11.27
CA LYS A 30 -8.21 -19.58 11.40
C LYS A 30 -8.28 -20.30 10.06
N SER A 31 -8.39 -19.55 8.95
CA SER A 31 -8.41 -20.10 7.59
C SER A 31 -7.82 -19.14 6.56
N GLU A 32 -7.47 -19.67 5.37
CA GLU A 32 -7.03 -18.83 4.24
C GLU A 32 -8.14 -17.87 3.79
N LYS A 33 -9.41 -18.30 3.86
CA LYS A 33 -10.58 -17.47 3.51
C LYS A 33 -10.60 -16.22 4.37
N GLU A 34 -10.43 -16.36 5.68
CA GLU A 34 -10.39 -15.25 6.63
C GLU A 34 -9.17 -14.34 6.40
N ALA A 35 -7.99 -14.91 6.20
CA ALA A 35 -6.77 -14.15 5.85
C ALA A 35 -6.91 -13.33 4.56
N ASN A 36 -7.76 -13.77 3.63
CA ASN A 36 -8.05 -13.08 2.37
C ASN A 36 -9.09 -11.96 2.51
N THR A 37 -9.85 -11.90 3.60
CA THR A 37 -10.77 -10.79 3.89
C THR A 37 -10.07 -9.56 4.45
N THR A 38 -8.88 -9.72 5.04
CA THR A 38 -8.11 -8.61 5.59
C THR A 38 -7.75 -7.61 4.50
N PRO A 39 -8.05 -6.30 4.68
CA PRO A 39 -7.70 -5.27 3.72
C PRO A 39 -6.20 -5.33 3.41
N ARG A 40 -5.85 -5.67 2.17
CA ARG A 40 -4.45 -5.63 1.74
C ARG A 40 -4.09 -4.18 1.47
N THR A 41 -3.33 -3.61 2.40
CA THR A 41 -2.84 -2.24 2.39
C THR A 41 -1.65 -2.04 1.46
N SER A 42 -1.06 -3.13 0.95
CA SER A 42 -0.05 -3.06 -0.11
C SER A 42 -0.71 -2.74 -1.45
N GLN A 43 -0.25 -1.65 -2.05
CA GLN A 43 -0.66 -1.26 -3.40
C GLN A 43 -0.08 -2.23 -4.43
N CYS A 44 -0.89 -2.65 -5.39
CA CYS A 44 -0.43 -3.51 -6.47
C CYS A 44 0.51 -2.75 -7.40
N SER A 45 1.73 -3.25 -7.63
CA SER A 45 2.71 -2.56 -8.50
C SER A 45 2.32 -2.52 -9.98
N ARG A 46 1.50 -3.49 -10.43
CA ARG A 46 0.97 -3.53 -11.80
C ARG A 46 -0.19 -2.56 -12.02
N ARG A 47 -1.06 -2.42 -11.03
CA ARG A 47 -2.41 -1.83 -11.22
C ARG A 47 -2.66 -0.59 -10.39
N LEU A 48 -1.81 -0.36 -9.39
CA LEU A 48 -1.88 0.75 -8.45
C LEU A 48 -3.10 0.69 -7.50
N GLY A 49 -3.92 -0.35 -7.58
CA GLY A 49 -5.05 -0.60 -6.67
C GLY A 49 -4.70 -1.52 -5.50
N PHE A 50 -5.56 -1.54 -4.49
CA PHE A 50 -5.40 -2.35 -3.28
C PHE A 50 -6.19 -3.67 -3.33
N GLY A 51 -6.10 -4.48 -2.27
CA GLY A 51 -6.98 -5.65 -2.08
C GLY A 51 -6.48 -6.99 -2.65
N HIS A 52 -5.31 -7.05 -3.30
CA HIS A 52 -4.74 -8.32 -3.79
C HIS A 52 -3.20 -8.30 -3.78
N ARG A 53 -2.58 -9.48 -3.89
CA ARG A 53 -1.12 -9.62 -4.08
C ARG A 53 -0.76 -9.46 -5.55
N ASP A 54 0.40 -8.87 -5.83
CA ASP A 54 0.93 -8.70 -7.19
C ASP A 54 0.96 -10.01 -7.98
N ILE A 55 1.34 -11.11 -7.35
CA ILE A 55 1.39 -12.44 -7.97
C ILE A 55 0.01 -12.94 -8.46
N LYS A 56 -1.09 -12.45 -7.88
CA LYS A 56 -2.48 -12.81 -8.26
C LYS A 56 -3.09 -11.76 -9.20
N CYS A 57 -2.34 -10.76 -9.63
CA CYS A 57 -2.82 -9.70 -10.51
C CYS A 57 -2.98 -10.19 -11.96
N ARG A 58 -4.22 -10.26 -12.45
CA ARG A 58 -4.56 -10.66 -13.83
C ARG A 58 -4.94 -9.53 -14.78
N LYS A 59 -5.12 -8.30 -14.31
CA LYS A 59 -5.47 -7.18 -15.21
C LYS A 59 -4.23 -6.49 -15.78
N ALA A 60 -4.45 -5.70 -16.84
CA ALA A 60 -3.44 -4.92 -17.53
C ALA A 60 -2.67 -3.97 -16.59
N PHE A 61 -1.43 -3.65 -17.01
CA PHE A 61 -0.57 -2.70 -16.33
C PHE A 61 -1.15 -1.28 -16.45
N LYS A 62 -1.05 -0.49 -15.39
CA LYS A 62 -1.49 0.92 -15.35
C LYS A 62 -0.31 1.83 -15.04
N CYS A 63 -0.20 2.92 -15.79
CA CYS A 63 0.81 3.93 -15.61
C CYS A 63 0.67 4.60 -14.24
N ARG A 64 1.76 4.67 -13.47
CA ARG A 64 1.79 5.27 -12.12
C ARG A 64 1.46 6.77 -12.11
N LEU A 65 1.76 7.45 -13.22
CA LEU A 65 1.63 8.89 -13.31
C LEU A 65 0.20 9.32 -13.68
N CYS A 66 -0.39 8.65 -14.67
CA CYS A 66 -1.68 9.08 -15.25
C CYS A 66 -2.77 8.00 -15.25
N ALA A 67 -2.53 6.81 -14.70
CA ALA A 67 -3.48 5.69 -14.61
C ALA A 67 -3.97 5.09 -15.95
N GLU A 68 -3.32 5.39 -17.08
CA GLU A 68 -3.62 4.80 -18.39
C GLU A 68 -2.86 3.48 -18.64
N GLU A 69 -3.26 2.69 -19.65
CA GLU A 69 -2.68 1.36 -19.95
C GLU A 69 -1.40 1.43 -20.78
N HIS A 70 -0.34 1.93 -20.15
CA HIS A 70 0.96 2.05 -20.79
C HIS A 70 2.08 2.07 -19.75
N SER A 71 3.31 1.81 -20.18
CA SER A 71 4.48 1.83 -19.29
C SER A 71 4.81 3.24 -18.84
N SER A 72 5.12 3.43 -17.55
CA SER A 72 5.55 4.76 -17.07
C SER A 72 6.81 5.27 -17.80
N LYS A 73 7.61 4.37 -18.40
CA LYS A 73 8.78 4.70 -19.23
C LYS A 73 8.43 5.46 -20.52
N GLN A 74 7.17 5.39 -20.98
CA GLN A 74 6.72 6.14 -22.16
C GLN A 74 6.54 7.63 -21.86
N HIS A 75 6.52 8.02 -20.59
CA HIS A 75 6.70 9.43 -20.23
C HIS A 75 8.19 9.74 -20.29
N LYS A 76 8.56 10.72 -21.13
CA LYS A 76 9.94 11.26 -21.25
C LYS A 76 10.42 12.01 -19.99
N CYS A 77 9.62 12.06 -18.94
CA CYS A 77 10.02 12.60 -17.64
C CYS A 77 11.00 11.62 -16.97
N GLY A 78 12.27 11.75 -17.35
CA GLY A 78 13.38 11.06 -16.72
C GLY A 78 13.39 11.38 -15.22
N ALA A 79 13.12 10.37 -14.42
CA ALA A 79 13.61 10.21 -13.06
C ALA A 79 13.91 11.50 -12.28
N TYR A 80 12.92 12.13 -11.64
CA TYR A 80 13.14 12.61 -10.27
C TYR A 80 11.84 13.06 -9.61
N ARG A 81 11.86 13.01 -8.28
CA ARG A 81 10.81 13.47 -7.36
C ARG A 81 10.66 15.01 -7.38
N SER A 82 10.62 15.62 -8.56
CA SER A 82 10.38 17.04 -8.73
C SER A 82 8.92 17.22 -9.15
N THR A 83 8.19 17.93 -8.31
CA THR A 83 6.81 18.41 -8.54
C THR A 83 6.67 19.27 -9.80
N GLU A 84 7.78 19.69 -10.43
CA GLU A 84 7.79 20.68 -11.51
C GLU A 84 7.93 20.09 -12.92
N LEU A 85 8.52 18.91 -13.10
CA LEU A 85 8.66 18.25 -14.42
C LEU A 85 7.37 17.58 -14.95
N CYS A 86 6.32 17.55 -14.12
CA CYS A 86 5.04 16.86 -14.38
C CYS A 86 3.94 17.79 -14.93
N GLN A 87 4.23 19.06 -15.25
CA GLN A 87 3.20 20.04 -15.64
C GLN A 87 2.43 19.64 -16.92
N TYR A 88 3.05 18.88 -17.82
CA TYR A 88 2.41 18.37 -19.05
C TYR A 88 1.77 16.99 -18.89
N ILE A 89 2.09 16.27 -17.82
CA ILE A 89 1.50 14.97 -17.56
C ILE A 89 0.21 15.24 -16.78
N LYS A 90 -0.93 14.83 -17.35
CA LYS A 90 -2.22 14.83 -16.65
C LYS A 90 -2.19 13.79 -15.53
N ALA A 91 -1.54 14.14 -14.42
CA ALA A 91 -1.40 13.27 -13.28
C ALA A 91 -2.78 12.89 -12.77
N ARG A 92 -2.98 11.60 -12.54
CA ARG A 92 -4.28 11.07 -12.12
C ARG A 92 -4.08 9.87 -11.23
N CYS A 93 -4.67 9.94 -10.05
CA CYS A 93 -4.64 8.86 -9.10
C CYS A 93 -5.57 7.75 -9.56
N PHE A 94 -5.06 6.52 -9.66
CA PHE A 94 -5.90 5.37 -9.97
C PHE A 94 -6.99 5.14 -8.90
N ASN A 95 -6.73 5.54 -7.65
CA ASN A 95 -7.61 5.21 -6.54
C ASN A 95 -8.67 6.30 -6.24
N CYS A 96 -8.36 7.60 -6.37
CA CYS A 96 -9.34 8.69 -6.18
C CYS A 96 -9.62 9.55 -7.41
N SER A 97 -8.96 9.30 -8.54
CA SER A 97 -9.01 10.17 -9.73
C SER A 97 -8.51 11.61 -9.51
N GLY A 98 -7.90 11.90 -8.36
CA GLY A 98 -7.32 13.22 -8.04
C GLY A 98 -6.07 13.55 -8.87
N LYS A 99 -5.68 14.83 -8.87
CA LYS A 99 -4.54 15.38 -9.64
C LYS A 99 -3.17 15.09 -9.01
N HIS A 100 -2.96 13.86 -8.56
CA HIS A 100 -1.69 13.37 -8.00
C HIS A 100 -1.43 11.93 -8.48
N THR A 101 -0.21 11.41 -8.29
CA THR A 101 0.12 10.03 -8.65
C THR A 101 -0.46 9.04 -7.64
N ALA A 102 -0.72 7.80 -8.06
CA ALA A 102 -1.39 6.82 -7.19
C ALA A 102 -0.56 6.39 -5.97
N ASP A 103 0.76 6.67 -5.96
CA ASP A 103 1.69 6.47 -4.84
C ASP A 103 1.89 7.75 -4.01
N SER A 104 1.15 8.83 -4.28
CA SER A 104 1.18 10.04 -3.48
C SER A 104 0.69 9.77 -2.06
N LYS A 105 1.32 10.46 -1.10
CA LYS A 105 0.94 10.45 0.32
C LYS A 105 -0.35 11.23 0.61
N ASP A 106 -0.91 11.87 -0.41
CA ASP A 106 -2.11 12.72 -0.29
C ASP A 106 -3.41 11.93 -0.52
N TYR A 107 -3.32 10.63 -0.79
CA TYR A 107 -4.49 9.80 -1.02
C TYR A 107 -5.09 9.26 0.29
N GLU A 108 -6.42 9.36 0.44
CA GLU A 108 -7.18 8.96 1.63
C GLU A 108 -6.88 7.53 2.13
N THR A 109 -6.65 6.55 1.25
CA THR A 109 -6.24 5.21 1.72
C THR A 109 -4.85 5.21 2.33
N TYR A 110 -3.90 6.00 1.83
CA TYR A 110 -2.61 6.20 2.50
C TYR A 110 -2.80 6.89 3.85
N LEU A 111 -3.65 7.91 3.93
CA LEU A 111 -3.97 8.60 5.18
C LEU A 111 -4.63 7.67 6.19
N THR A 112 -5.57 6.83 5.75
CA THR A 112 -6.23 5.83 6.61
C THR A 112 -5.23 4.78 7.11
N ILE A 113 -4.38 4.22 6.23
CA ILE A 113 -3.32 3.28 6.63
C ILE A 113 -2.31 3.94 7.57
N ARG A 114 -1.98 5.23 7.37
CA ARG A 114 -1.03 5.97 8.20
C ARG A 114 -1.62 6.36 9.55
N ASN A 115 -2.89 6.77 9.61
CA ASN A 115 -3.54 7.19 10.85
C ASN A 115 -3.76 5.99 11.77
N VAL A 116 -4.13 4.82 11.22
CA VAL A 116 -4.13 3.55 11.96
C VAL A 116 -2.76 3.26 12.59
N ARG A 117 -1.64 3.61 11.93
CA ARG A 117 -0.28 3.45 12.47
C ARG A 117 0.15 4.51 13.48
N LYS A 118 -0.56 5.63 13.60
CA LYS A 118 -0.27 6.70 14.58
C LYS A 118 -1.03 6.50 15.88
N GLU A 119 -2.16 5.80 15.82
CA GLU A 119 -3.04 5.52 16.98
C GLU A 119 -2.74 4.16 17.65
N SER A 120 -1.73 3.42 17.17
CA SER A 120 -1.20 2.17 17.74
C SER A 120 0.15 2.40 18.42
#